data_AF-A0A0J8B0S8-F1
#
_entry.id   AF-A0A0J8B0S8-F1
#
_cell.length_a   1.000
_cell.length_b   1.000
_cell.length_c   1.000
_cell.angle_alpha   90.00
_cell.angle_beta   90.00
_cell.angle_gamma   90.00
#
_symmetry.space_group_name_H-M   'P 1'
#
loop_
_entity.id
_entity.type
_entity.pdbx_description
1 polymer ?
#
loop_
_entity_poly.entity_id
_entity_poly.type
_entity_poly.pdbx_seq_one_letter_code
_entity_poly.pdbx_strand_id
1 'polypeptide(L)'
;FSSAFISSAACWLRRQHIVKNYLNLYLRDDLVSWSVTLSPATSDNALDELEKQLRPMVSANTSQILARVQSLMPTTPPPNEASKLPLSINAKIQRLVESSTSIDNLSAMPPTWHPWF
;
A
#
# COMPACT_ATOMS: atom_id res chain seq x y z
N PHE A 1 -8.67 17.27 -2.85
CA PHE A 1 -7.93 16.01 -3.05
C PHE A 1 -7.22 15.55 -1.77
N SER A 2 -6.21 16.29 -1.27
CA SER A 2 -5.39 15.85 -0.13
C SER A 2 -6.18 15.62 1.16
N SER A 3 -7.18 16.45 1.46
CA SER A 3 -8.06 16.27 2.62
C SER A 3 -8.87 14.97 2.54
N ALA A 4 -9.48 14.69 1.39
CA ALA A 4 -10.23 13.45 1.15
C ALA A 4 -9.33 12.22 1.29
N PHE A 5 -8.09 12.28 0.80
CA PHE A 5 -7.13 11.19 0.90
C PHE A 5 -6.76 10.85 2.35
N ILE A 6 -6.52 11.88 3.19
CA ILE A 6 -6.24 11.68 4.62
C ILE A 6 -7.46 11.12 5.33
N SER A 7 -8.65 11.66 5.06
CA SER A 7 -9.89 11.15 5.66
C SER A 7 -10.12 9.68 5.32
N SER A 8 -9.85 9.27 4.08
CA SER A 8 -9.91 7.87 3.66
C SER A 8 -8.88 7.01 4.39
N ALA A 9 -7.62 7.45 4.46
CA ALA A 9 -6.58 6.73 5.19
C ALA A 9 -6.90 6.61 6.69
N ALA A 10 -7.40 7.67 7.31
CA ALA A 10 -7.83 7.66 8.71
C ALA A 10 -8.99 6.68 8.96
N CYS A 11 -9.96 6.60 8.03
CA CYS A 11 -11.05 5.64 8.09
C CYS A 11 -10.55 4.19 8.04
N TRP A 12 -9.59 3.91 7.14
CA TRP A 12 -8.94 2.60 7.04
C TRP A 12 -8.23 2.21 8.33
N LEU A 13 -7.46 3.12 8.91
CA LEU A 13 -6.72 2.88 10.16
C LEU A 13 -7.66 2.70 11.36
N ARG A 14 -8.76 3.46 11.43
CA ARG A 14 -9.79 3.28 12.47
C ARG A 14 -10.39 1.88 12.47
N ARG A 15 -10.52 1.26 11.29
CA ARG A 15 -11.04 -0.12 11.12
C ARG A 15 -9.95 -1.11 10.69
N GLN A 16 -8.70 -0.91 11.13
CA GLN A 16 -7.57 -1.71 10.65
C GLN A 16 -7.76 -3.22 10.79
N HIS A 17 -8.44 -3.69 11.84
CA HIS A 17 -8.65 -5.11 12.08
C HIS A 17 -9.57 -5.76 11.03
N ILE A 18 -10.60 -5.04 10.58
CA ILE A 18 -11.48 -5.46 9.48
C ILE A 18 -10.72 -5.42 8.16
N VAL A 19 -10.04 -4.31 7.88
CA VAL A 19 -9.27 -4.13 6.64
C VAL A 19 -8.17 -5.19 6.53
N LYS A 20 -7.49 -5.52 7.62
CA LYS A 20 -6.48 -6.59 7.69
C LYS A 20 -7.05 -7.93 7.24
N ASN A 21 -8.25 -8.29 7.69
CA ASN A 21 -8.89 -9.56 7.30
C ASN A 21 -9.21 -9.59 5.81
N TYR A 22 -9.73 -8.48 5.26
CA TYR A 22 -9.99 -8.37 3.82
C TYR A 22 -8.69 -8.42 3.00
N LEU A 23 -7.66 -7.68 3.41
CA LEU A 23 -6.35 -7.70 2.75
C LEU A 23 -5.76 -9.10 2.74
N ASN A 24 -5.85 -9.85 3.84
CA ASN A 24 -5.39 -11.24 3.89
C ASN A 24 -6.14 -12.14 2.90
N LEU A 25 -7.46 -11.98 2.75
CA LEU A 25 -8.26 -12.75 1.80
C LEU A 25 -7.87 -12.41 0.36
N TYR A 26 -7.87 -11.13 -0.02
CA TYR A 26 -7.53 -10.70 -1.37
C TYR A 26 -6.09 -11.05 -1.76
N LEU A 27 -5.12 -10.78 -0.88
CA LEU A 27 -3.71 -11.09 -1.17
C LEU A 27 -3.45 -12.58 -1.24
N ARG A 28 -4.17 -13.40 -0.46
CA ARG A 28 -4.08 -14.86 -0.58
C ARG A 28 -4.56 -15.28 -1.96
N ASP A 29 -5.74 -14.84 -2.37
CA ASP A 29 -6.36 -15.25 -3.64
C ASP A 29 -5.50 -14.79 -4.84
N ASP A 30 -4.97 -13.56 -4.79
CA ASP A 30 -4.04 -13.03 -5.80
C ASP A 30 -2.72 -13.81 -5.85
N LEU A 31 -2.09 -14.10 -4.70
CA LEU A 31 -0.81 -14.82 -4.67
C LEU A 31 -0.98 -16.28 -5.10
N VAL A 32 -2.07 -16.94 -4.72
CA VAL A 32 -2.40 -18.29 -5.19
C VAL A 32 -2.65 -18.27 -6.70
N SER A 33 -3.46 -17.32 -7.20
CA SER A 33 -3.72 -17.20 -8.63
C SER A 33 -2.43 -16.98 -9.43
N TRP A 34 -1.59 -16.03 -8.98
CA TRP A 34 -0.31 -15.73 -9.62
C TRP A 34 0.65 -16.93 -9.59
N SER A 35 0.78 -17.62 -8.46
CA SER A 35 1.64 -18.80 -8.38
C SER A 35 1.15 -19.95 -9.27
N VAL A 36 -0.17 -20.14 -9.40
CA VAL A 36 -0.76 -21.10 -10.35
C VAL A 36 -0.47 -20.72 -11.81
N THR A 37 -0.43 -19.42 -12.16
CA THR A 37 -0.03 -19.02 -13.53
C THR A 37 1.42 -19.35 -13.86
N LEU A 38 2.29 -19.41 -12.84
CA LEU A 38 3.70 -19.79 -13.02
C LEU A 38 3.90 -21.31 -13.03
N SER A 39 3.20 -22.01 -12.14
CA SER A 39 3.26 -23.45 -12.02
C SER A 39 1.85 -23.99 -11.75
N PRO A 40 1.16 -24.52 -12.76
CA PRO A 40 -0.19 -25.05 -12.60
C PRO A 40 -0.22 -26.13 -11.54
N ALA A 41 -1.11 -25.99 -10.56
CA ALA A 41 -1.29 -26.99 -9.53
C ALA A 41 -1.92 -28.26 -10.14
N THR A 42 -1.29 -29.41 -9.89
CA THR A 42 -1.71 -30.71 -10.46
C THR A 42 -2.82 -31.37 -9.64
N SER A 43 -3.06 -30.92 -8.40
CA SER A 43 -4.07 -31.48 -7.48
C SER A 43 -4.48 -30.47 -6.40
N ASP A 44 -5.63 -30.70 -5.77
CA ASP A 44 -6.13 -29.88 -4.65
C ASP A 44 -5.19 -29.92 -3.44
N ASN A 45 -4.56 -31.06 -3.17
CA ASN A 45 -3.55 -31.17 -2.12
C ASN A 45 -2.33 -30.26 -2.38
N ALA A 46 -1.95 -30.09 -3.65
CA ALA A 46 -0.86 -29.19 -4.01
C ALA A 46 -1.25 -27.72 -3.82
N LEU A 47 -2.52 -27.36 -4.05
CA LEU A 47 -3.05 -26.03 -3.76
C LEU A 47 -3.07 -25.73 -2.26
N ASP A 48 -3.48 -26.68 -1.43
CA ASP A 48 -3.50 -26.51 0.02
C ASP A 48 -2.09 -26.29 0.60
N GLU A 49 -1.10 -27.05 0.13
CA GLU A 49 0.30 -26.87 0.55
C GLU A 49 0.88 -25.54 0.06
N LEU A 50 0.55 -25.13 -1.16
CA LEU A 50 0.92 -23.83 -1.70
C LEU A 50 0.31 -22.69 -0.87
N GLU A 51 -0.97 -22.78 -0.50
CA GLU A 51 -1.61 -21.79 0.38
C GLU A 51 -0.85 -21.69 1.70
N LYS A 52 -0.52 -22.82 2.34
CA LYS A 52 0.26 -22.84 3.59
C LYS A 52 1.62 -22.15 3.45
N GLN A 53 2.32 -22.37 2.34
CA GLN A 53 3.61 -21.73 2.06
C GLN A 53 3.49 -20.21 1.84
N LEU A 54 2.38 -19.76 1.25
CA LEU A 54 2.14 -18.34 0.97
C LEU A 54 1.62 -17.54 2.18
N ARG A 55 1.05 -18.20 3.21
CA ARG A 55 0.57 -17.54 4.45
C ARG A 55 1.53 -16.49 5.05
N PRO A 56 2.84 -16.78 5.27
CA PRO A 56 3.76 -15.78 5.79
C PRO A 56 3.95 -14.57 4.86
N MET A 57 3.97 -14.79 3.54
CA MET A 57 4.07 -13.70 2.56
C MET A 57 2.82 -12.82 2.55
N VAL A 58 1.63 -13.43 2.62
CA VAL A 58 0.36 -12.71 2.77
C VAL A 58 0.40 -11.82 4.02
N SER A 59 0.79 -12.40 5.16
CA SER A 59 0.86 -11.67 6.44
C SER A 59 1.87 -10.51 6.39
N ALA A 60 3.03 -10.73 5.78
CA ALA A 60 4.05 -9.70 5.59
C ALA A 60 3.55 -8.57 4.68
N ASN A 61 2.94 -8.90 3.54
CA ASN A 61 2.40 -7.93 2.59
C ASN A 61 1.27 -7.09 3.21
N THR A 62 0.34 -7.72 3.93
CA THR A 62 -0.71 -7.02 4.67
C THR A 62 -0.11 -6.04 5.69
N SER A 63 0.91 -6.46 6.42
CA SER A 63 1.58 -5.62 7.41
C SER A 63 2.28 -4.42 6.77
N GLN A 64 2.95 -4.63 5.62
CA GLN A 64 3.58 -3.55 4.85
C GLN A 64 2.55 -2.54 4.30
N ILE A 65 1.41 -3.02 3.80
CA ILE A 65 0.34 -2.14 3.30
C ILE A 65 -0.21 -1.28 4.44
N LEU A 66 -0.53 -1.88 5.59
CA LEU A 66 -1.02 -1.13 6.75
C LEU A 66 0.02 -0.13 7.26
N ALA A 67 1.31 -0.51 7.31
CA ALA A 67 2.39 0.40 7.68
C ALA A 67 2.51 1.58 6.69
N ARG A 68 2.35 1.34 5.38
CA ARG A 68 2.32 2.40 4.37
C ARG A 68 1.14 3.35 4.60
N VAL A 69 -0.06 2.83 4.86
CA VAL A 69 -1.24 3.66 5.14
C VAL A 69 -1.03 4.48 6.43
N GLN A 70 -0.51 3.86 7.48
CA GLN A 70 -0.19 4.54 8.74
C GLN A 70 0.84 5.66 8.53
N SER A 71 1.82 5.44 7.67
CA SER A 71 2.86 6.42 7.36
C SER A 71 2.34 7.67 6.65
N LEU A 72 1.12 7.65 6.10
CA LEU A 72 0.48 8.81 5.48
C LEU A 72 -0.11 9.77 6.50
N MET A 73 -0.32 9.31 7.74
CA MET A 73 -0.87 10.15 8.80
C MET A 73 0.15 11.19 9.25
N PRO A 74 -0.29 12.40 9.64
CA PRO A 74 0.57 13.40 10.26
C PRO A 74 1.25 12.78 11.48
N THR A 75 2.57 12.83 11.50
CA THR A 75 3.38 12.44 12.66
C THR A 75 3.52 13.65 13.57
N THR A 76 3.12 13.51 14.84
CA THR A 76 3.42 14.52 15.85
C THR A 76 4.94 14.63 15.98
N PRO A 77 5.54 15.83 15.85
CA PRO A 77 6.97 15.98 16.03
C PRO A 77 7.35 15.54 17.45
N PRO A 78 8.48 14.84 17.63
CA PRO A 78 8.96 14.49 18.96
C PRO A 78 9.24 15.77 19.77
N PRO A 79 9.06 15.74 21.11
CA PRO A 79 9.14 16.92 21.97
C PRO A 79 10.48 17.70 21.86
N ASN A 80 11.56 17.05 21.41
CA ASN A 80 12.87 17.66 21.23
C ASN A 80 13.05 18.44 19.91
N GLU A 81 12.08 18.39 18.99
CA GLU A 81 12.14 19.11 17.69
C GLU A 81 11.12 20.25 17.59
N ALA A 82 10.59 20.74 18.72
CA ALA A 82 9.62 21.83 18.79
C ALA A 82 10.11 23.17 18.21
N SER A 83 11.40 23.31 17.89
CA SER A 83 11.99 24.48 17.23
C SER A 83 11.87 24.45 15.70
N LYS A 84 11.52 23.31 15.09
CA LYS A 84 11.23 23.23 13.66
C LYS A 84 9.76 23.59 13.44
N LEU A 85 9.50 24.52 12.51
CA LEU A 85 8.14 24.89 12.09
C LEU A 85 7.29 23.63 11.87
N PRO A 86 6.06 23.55 12.41
CA PRO A 86 5.23 22.38 12.25
C PRO A 86 5.00 22.12 10.76
N LEU A 87 5.40 20.92 10.30
CA LEU A 87 5.12 20.47 8.94
C LEU A 87 3.60 20.45 8.74
N SER A 88 3.14 20.84 7.55
CA SER A 88 1.72 20.77 7.24
C SER A 88 1.23 19.33 7.39
N ILE A 89 0.02 19.16 7.91
CA ILE A 89 -0.65 17.85 8.09
C ILE A 89 -0.62 17.02 6.79
N ASN A 90 -0.59 17.71 5.64
CA ASN A 90 -0.66 17.11 4.30
C ASN A 90 0.71 17.03 3.60
N ALA A 91 1.82 17.40 4.25
CA ALA A 91 3.12 17.58 3.60
C ALA A 91 3.58 16.33 2.83
N LYS A 92 3.35 15.13 3.37
CA LYS A 92 3.71 13.88 2.70
C LYS A 92 2.88 13.63 1.44
N ILE A 93 1.58 13.91 1.49
CA ILE A 93 0.70 13.75 0.33
C ILE A 93 1.05 14.78 -0.73
N GLN A 94 1.36 16.00 -0.33
CA GLN A 94 1.81 17.03 -1.25
C GLN A 94 3.09 16.60 -1.98
N ARG A 95 4.10 16.08 -1.27
CA ARG A 95 5.31 15.53 -1.90
C ARG A 95 5.01 14.37 -2.86
N LEU A 96 4.07 13.49 -2.51
CA LEU A 96 3.65 12.41 -3.40
C LEU A 96 3.01 12.97 -4.68
N VAL A 97 2.12 13.98 -4.55
CA VAL A 97 1.51 14.65 -5.71
C VAL A 97 2.59 15.32 -6.57
N GLU A 98 3.49 16.08 -5.96
CA GLU A 98 4.61 16.75 -6.66
C GLU A 98 5.49 15.73 -7.40
N SER A 99 5.78 14.58 -6.77
CA SER A 99 6.53 13.50 -7.42
C SER A 99 5.78 12.88 -8.59
N SER A 100 4.46 12.71 -8.48
CA SER A 100 3.63 12.16 -9.55
C SER A 100 3.45 13.13 -10.72
N THR A 101 3.57 14.43 -10.48
CA THR A 101 3.47 15.48 -11.52
C THR A 101 4.83 15.93 -12.05
N SER A 102 5.93 15.36 -11.57
CA SER A 102 7.27 15.73 -12.02
C SER A 102 7.50 15.28 -13.47
N ILE A 103 8.02 16.19 -14.31
CA ILE A 103 8.33 15.93 -15.72
C ILE A 103 9.31 14.76 -15.84
N ASP A 104 10.32 14.70 -14.98
CA ASP A 104 11.32 13.63 -14.99
C ASP A 104 10.68 12.26 -14.74
N ASN A 105 9.77 12.18 -13.76
CA ASN A 105 9.07 10.93 -13.45
C ASN A 105 8.05 10.56 -14.53
N LEU A 106 7.33 11.54 -15.08
CA LEU A 106 6.34 11.33 -16.14
C LEU A 106 6.99 10.90 -17.45
N SER A 107 8.13 11.49 -17.81
CA SER A 107 8.88 11.14 -19.02
C SER A 107 9.53 9.75 -18.95
N ALA A 108 9.75 9.22 -17.74
CA ALA A 108 10.25 7.86 -17.53
C ALA A 108 9.15 6.78 -17.63
N MET A 109 7.87 7.16 -17.72
CA MET A 109 6.77 6.21 -17.87
C MET A 109 6.66 5.68 -19.31
N PRO A 110 6.19 4.44 -19.50
CA PRO A 110 5.92 3.91 -20.84
C PRO A 110 4.96 4.81 -21.63
N PRO A 111 5.13 4.97 -22.95
CA PRO A 111 4.27 5.83 -23.76
C PRO A 111 2.80 5.35 -23.80
N THR A 112 2.56 4.06 -23.56
CA THR A 112 1.22 3.47 -23.43
C THR A 112 0.49 3.91 -22.16
N TRP A 113 1.18 4.55 -21.21
CA TRP A 113 0.57 5.16 -20.04
C TRP A 113 -0.02 6.55 -20.34
N HIS A 114 0.35 7.14 -21.48
CA HIS A 114 -0.10 8.46 -21.94
C HIS A 114 0.22 9.61 -20.96
N PRO A 115 1.49 9.83 -20.55
CA PRO A 115 1.87 10.83 -19.54
C PRO A 115 1.60 12.30 -19.91
N TRP A 116 1.24 12.57 -21.17
CA TRP A 116 0.93 13.91 -21.68
C TRP A 116 -0.55 14.29 -21.53
N PHE A 117 -1.41 13.36 -21.10
CA PHE A 117 -2.83 13.58 -20.83
C PHE A 117 -3.07 13.83 -19.35
#